data_AF-W2VMH1-F1
#
_entry.id   AF-W2VMH1-F1
#
_cell.length_a   1.000
_cell.length_b   1.000
_cell.length_c   1.000
_cell.angle_alpha   90.00
_cell.angle_beta   90.00
_cell.angle_gamma   90.00
#
_symmetry.space_group_name_H-M   'P 1'
#
loop_
_entity.id
_entity.type
_entity.pdbx_description
1 polymer ?
#
loop_
_entity_poly.entity_id
_entity_poly.type
_entity_poly.pdbx_seq_one_letter_code
_entity_poly.pdbx_strand_id
1 'polypeptide(L)'
;MAAPATWTVSAALLSRRKTPVPVPTSEAYENWSLPQLKLECTARKLNVVKNTNKEGRIALLNAYDNNKKAIRKRVQQQRSDARRGQQEEEKRTKNCMFRLLNVLFSERFFHAFLTSGDQLSRRELDQGGSTFWENIATAFSEDNVEFDALISPNDPVFEDIRASQMVAHSAAKLHKMWREVSGNFARAEAGSKKSGEHGDDFWEYCGGRADVFYLHQ
;
A
#
# COMPACT_ATOMS: atom_id res chain seq x y z
N MET A 1 -35.05 71.31 8.49
CA MET A 1 -34.32 70.10 8.05
C MET A 1 -33.51 69.59 9.22
N ALA A 2 -33.90 68.47 9.84
CA ALA A 2 -33.18 67.88 10.97
C ALA A 2 -32.06 66.96 10.44
N ALA A 3 -30.84 67.12 10.96
CA ALA A 3 -29.67 66.34 10.55
C ALA A 3 -29.83 64.85 10.91
N PRO A 4 -29.29 63.92 10.09
CA PRO A 4 -29.43 62.49 10.33
C PRO A 4 -28.55 62.04 11.51
N ALA A 5 -29.11 61.22 12.39
CA ALA A 5 -28.41 60.64 13.53
C ALA A 5 -27.31 59.67 13.04
N THR A 6 -26.05 60.07 13.17
CA THR A 6 -24.89 59.23 12.92
C THR A 6 -24.70 58.26 14.08
N TRP A 7 -24.78 56.95 13.78
CA TRP A 7 -24.49 55.90 14.74
C TRP A 7 -22.97 55.83 14.94
N THR A 8 -22.45 56.54 15.94
CA THR A 8 -21.02 56.51 16.26
C THR A 8 -20.71 55.23 17.03
N VAL A 9 -20.09 54.26 16.34
CA VAL A 9 -19.48 53.09 17.00
C VAL A 9 -18.34 53.61 17.89
N SER A 10 -18.53 53.58 19.21
CA SER A 10 -17.53 54.08 20.14
C SER A 10 -16.22 53.29 20.02
N ALA A 11 -15.08 53.97 20.11
CA ALA A 11 -13.76 53.32 20.14
C ALA A 11 -13.65 52.21 21.22
N ALA A 12 -14.47 52.29 22.28
CA ALA A 12 -14.62 51.25 23.31
C ALA A 12 -15.21 49.91 22.80
N LEU A 13 -16.05 49.94 21.76
CA LEU A 13 -16.56 48.72 21.11
C LEU A 13 -15.48 48.08 20.21
N LEU A 14 -14.65 48.90 19.57
CA LEU A 14 -13.52 48.46 18.74
C LEU A 14 -12.32 48.00 19.58
N SER A 15 -12.19 48.47 20.82
CA SER A 15 -11.11 48.11 21.74
C SER A 15 -11.30 46.78 22.47
N ARG A 16 -12.41 46.06 22.25
CA ARG A 16 -12.51 44.62 22.57
C ARG A 16 -11.64 43.80 21.62
N ARG A 17 -10.33 44.10 21.59
CA ARG A 17 -9.31 43.19 21.11
C ARG A 17 -9.42 41.93 21.95
N LYS A 18 -9.66 40.79 21.30
CA LYS A 18 -9.64 39.47 21.93
C LYS A 18 -8.34 39.36 22.70
N THR A 19 -8.41 39.30 24.02
CA THR A 19 -7.25 39.00 24.86
C THR A 19 -6.61 37.73 24.32
N PRO A 20 -5.30 37.74 23.99
CA PRO A 20 -4.61 36.56 23.51
C PRO A 20 -4.81 35.44 24.53
N VAL A 21 -5.30 34.29 24.09
CA VAL A 21 -5.41 33.12 24.96
C VAL A 21 -4.00 32.61 25.21
N PRO A 22 -3.53 32.52 26.46
CA PRO A 22 -2.18 32.05 26.76
C PRO A 22 -1.96 30.63 26.24
N VAL A 23 -0.73 30.31 25.82
CA VAL A 23 -0.35 28.95 25.45
C VAL A 23 -0.48 28.05 26.68
N PRO A 24 -1.10 26.86 26.57
CA PRO A 24 -1.20 25.93 27.69
C PRO A 24 0.19 25.48 28.17
N THR A 25 0.39 25.43 29.49
CA THR A 25 1.64 25.00 30.14
C THR A 25 1.63 23.55 30.61
N SER A 26 0.50 22.85 30.45
CA SER A 26 0.25 21.49 30.92
C SER A 26 -0.34 20.65 29.79
N GLU A 27 -0.01 19.37 29.71
CA GLU A 27 -0.66 18.44 28.76
C GLU A 27 -2.04 17.97 29.25
N ALA A 28 -2.27 17.97 30.57
CA ALA A 28 -3.55 17.59 31.17
C ALA A 28 -4.60 18.71 31.02
N TYR A 29 -5.75 18.40 30.43
CA TYR A 29 -6.82 19.35 30.12
C TYR A 29 -7.52 19.93 31.35
N GLU A 30 -7.44 19.25 32.49
CA GLU A 30 -7.99 19.68 33.78
C GLU A 30 -7.40 21.05 34.19
N ASN A 31 -6.13 21.26 33.84
CA ASN A 31 -5.34 22.45 34.16
C ASN A 31 -5.56 23.58 33.15
N TRP A 32 -6.34 23.36 32.08
CA TRP A 32 -6.57 24.37 31.05
C TRP A 32 -7.71 25.29 31.44
N SER A 33 -7.60 26.55 31.02
CA SER A 33 -8.68 27.52 31.12
C SER A 33 -9.77 27.24 30.08
N LEU A 34 -11.00 27.66 30.36
CA LEU A 34 -12.12 27.49 29.43
C LEU A 34 -11.87 28.12 28.04
N PRO A 35 -11.23 29.31 27.91
CA PRO A 35 -10.84 29.85 26.61
C PRO A 35 -9.87 28.95 25.83
N GLN A 36 -8.88 28.34 26.50
CA GLN A 36 -7.94 27.40 25.89
C GLN A 36 -8.66 26.16 25.37
N LEU A 37 -9.55 25.57 26.17
CA LEU A 37 -10.34 24.40 25.77
C LEU A 37 -11.26 24.72 24.58
N LYS A 38 -11.88 25.90 24.55
CA LYS A 38 -12.71 26.34 23.40
C LYS A 38 -11.87 26.48 22.13
N LEU A 39 -10.69 27.08 22.24
CA LEU A 39 -9.77 27.26 21.12
C LEU A 39 -9.33 25.90 20.57
N GLU A 40 -8.97 24.96 21.46
CA GLU A 40 -8.53 23.62 21.08
C GLU A 40 -9.64 22.79 20.43
N CYS A 41 -10.86 22.81 20.98
CA CYS A 41 -12.01 22.17 20.34
C CYS A 41 -12.27 22.74 18.94
N THR A 42 -12.08 24.04 18.74
CA THR A 42 -12.25 24.70 17.44
C THR A 42 -11.14 24.30 16.47
N ALA A 43 -9.88 24.31 16.93
CA ALA A 43 -8.72 23.91 16.15
C ALA A 43 -8.84 22.45 15.66
N ARG A 44 -9.40 21.57 16.49
CA ARG A 44 -9.67 20.17 16.17
C ARG A 44 -10.98 19.93 15.43
N LYS A 45 -11.73 21.00 15.13
CA LYS A 45 -13.04 20.96 14.44
C LYS A 45 -14.04 20.01 15.12
N LEU A 46 -14.07 20.01 16.45
CA LEU A 46 -15.01 19.21 17.23
C LEU A 46 -16.40 19.85 17.23
N ASN A 47 -17.44 19.04 17.04
CA ASN A 47 -18.83 19.48 17.15
C ASN A 47 -19.21 19.59 18.64
N VAL A 48 -18.96 20.77 19.23
CA VAL A 48 -19.30 21.06 20.62
C VAL A 48 -20.71 21.64 20.70
N VAL A 49 -21.58 21.02 21.49
CA VAL A 49 -22.95 21.50 21.72
C VAL A 49 -22.93 22.90 22.36
N LYS A 50 -23.93 23.73 22.04
CA LYS A 50 -24.07 25.05 22.66
C LYS A 50 -24.17 24.89 24.19
N ASN A 51 -23.52 25.78 24.94
CA ASN A 51 -23.50 25.77 26.40
C ASN A 51 -22.87 24.53 27.08
N THR A 52 -22.06 23.72 26.37
CA THR A 52 -21.19 22.75 27.07
C THR A 52 -20.38 23.47 28.15
N ASN A 53 -20.17 22.85 29.32
CA ASN A 53 -19.36 23.40 30.41
C ASN A 53 -17.86 23.08 30.21
N LYS A 54 -17.01 23.33 31.22
CA LYS A 54 -15.56 23.07 31.14
C LYS A 54 -15.31 21.57 31.08
N GLU A 55 -15.97 20.82 31.96
CA GLU A 55 -15.84 19.38 32.16
C GLU A 55 -16.24 18.63 30.89
N GLY A 56 -17.34 19.03 30.25
CA GLY A 56 -17.79 18.45 28.99
C GLY A 56 -16.80 18.68 27.83
N ARG A 57 -16.09 19.81 27.80
CA ARG A 57 -15.02 20.05 26.80
C ARG A 57 -13.79 19.19 27.07
N ILE A 58 -13.40 19.05 28.33
CA ILE A 58 -12.31 18.15 28.73
C ILE A 58 -12.64 16.71 28.29
N ALA A 59 -13.85 16.23 28.59
CA ALA A 59 -14.30 14.91 28.19
C ALA A 59 -14.26 14.70 26.66
N LEU A 60 -14.71 15.69 25.88
CA LEU A 60 -14.66 15.63 24.42
C LEU A 60 -13.22 15.56 23.88
N LEU A 61 -12.30 16.36 24.42
CA LEU A 61 -10.90 16.37 23.98
C LEU A 61 -10.20 15.04 24.35
N ASN A 62 -10.41 14.56 25.57
CA ASN A 62 -9.91 13.25 26.01
C ASN A 62 -10.45 12.11 25.13
N ALA A 63 -11.75 12.12 24.83
CA ALA A 63 -12.37 11.12 23.95
C ALA A 63 -11.77 11.16 22.53
N TYR A 64 -11.54 12.36 21.98
CA TYR A 64 -10.91 12.54 20.69
C TYR A 64 -9.49 11.97 20.65
N ASP A 65 -8.64 12.27 21.64
CA ASP A 65 -7.26 11.79 21.67
C ASP A 65 -7.17 10.28 21.90
N ASN A 66 -8.03 9.74 22.76
CA ASN A 66 -8.14 8.30 22.95
C ASN A 66 -8.56 7.58 21.66
N ASN A 67 -9.55 8.11 20.94
CA ASN A 67 -9.98 7.57 19.66
C ASN A 67 -8.86 7.64 18.62
N LYS A 68 -8.18 8.79 18.49
CA LYS A 68 -7.04 8.98 17.59
C LYS A 68 -5.90 8.00 17.89
N LYS A 69 -5.59 7.77 19.17
CA LYS A 69 -4.60 6.79 19.61
C LYS A 69 -5.03 5.37 19.28
N ALA A 70 -6.30 5.03 19.49
CA ALA A 70 -6.86 3.73 19.15
C ALA A 70 -6.83 3.45 17.64
N ILE A 71 -7.21 4.43 16.80
CA ILE A 71 -7.11 4.32 15.34
C ILE A 71 -5.66 4.10 14.91
N ARG A 72 -4.71 4.90 15.42
CA ARG A 72 -3.28 4.73 15.13
C ARG A 72 -2.79 3.33 15.48
N LYS A 73 -3.16 2.83 16.66
CA LYS A 73 -2.84 1.45 17.08
C LYS A 73 -3.44 0.42 16.14
N ARG A 74 -4.71 0.56 15.76
CA ARG A 74 -5.39 -0.37 14.84
C ARG A 74 -4.74 -0.37 13.45
N VAL A 75 -4.39 0.79 12.91
CA VAL A 75 -3.68 0.90 11.62
C VAL A 75 -2.29 0.26 11.71
N GLN A 76 -1.57 0.48 12.81
CA GLN A 76 -0.26 -0.13 13.02
C GLN A 76 -0.38 -1.66 13.13
N GLN A 77 -1.38 -2.15 13.85
CA GLN A 77 -1.68 -3.57 14.00
C GLN A 77 -2.04 -4.21 12.64
N GLN A 78 -2.90 -3.57 11.85
CA GLN A 78 -3.22 -4.03 10.49
C GLN A 78 -1.99 -4.08 9.59
N ARG A 79 -1.08 -3.10 9.70
CA ARG A 79 0.20 -3.12 8.95
C ARG A 79 1.12 -4.23 9.44
N SER A 80 1.21 -4.49 10.74
CA SER A 80 2.01 -5.60 11.27
C SER A 80 1.42 -6.95 10.93
N ASP A 81 0.10 -7.10 10.97
CA ASP A 81 -0.58 -8.33 10.58
C ASP A 81 -0.47 -8.57 9.07
N ALA A 82 -0.55 -7.53 8.24
CA ALA A 82 -0.24 -7.63 6.81
C ALA A 82 1.22 -8.05 6.56
N ARG A 83 2.18 -7.56 7.37
CA ARG A 83 3.59 -7.99 7.31
C ARG A 83 3.79 -9.42 7.82
N ARG A 84 3.06 -9.83 8.85
CA ARG A 84 3.10 -11.17 9.43
C ARG A 84 2.48 -12.20 8.48
N GLY A 85 1.32 -11.91 7.90
CA GLY A 85 0.73 -12.74 6.84
C GLY A 85 1.63 -12.85 5.61
N GLN A 86 2.47 -11.86 5.34
CA GLN A 86 3.52 -11.95 4.30
C GLN A 86 4.70 -12.86 4.69
N GLN A 87 4.98 -13.04 5.98
CA GLN A 87 6.04 -13.90 6.51
C GLN A 87 5.58 -15.34 6.79
N GLU A 88 4.30 -15.55 7.08
CA GLU A 88 3.68 -16.85 7.43
C GLU A 88 3.29 -17.67 6.19
N GLU A 89 3.14 -17.06 5.01
CA GLU A 89 3.13 -17.81 3.73
C GLU A 89 4.53 -18.38 3.47
N GLU A 90 4.67 -19.71 3.47
CA GLU A 90 5.90 -20.47 3.20
C GLU A 90 6.86 -19.71 2.27
N LYS A 91 8.06 -19.41 2.79
CA LYS A 91 9.07 -18.62 2.08
C LYS A 91 9.34 -19.25 0.71
N ARG A 92 8.81 -18.63 -0.35
CA ARG A 92 9.11 -19.01 -1.73
C ARG A 92 10.62 -19.17 -1.92
N THR A 93 11.02 -20.20 -2.66
CA THR A 93 12.41 -20.33 -3.11
C THR A 93 12.60 -19.50 -4.39
N LYS A 94 13.86 -19.23 -4.77
CA LYS A 94 14.17 -18.59 -6.05
C LYS A 94 13.64 -19.38 -7.25
N ASN A 95 13.61 -20.71 -7.15
CA ASN A 95 13.12 -21.64 -8.17
C ASN A 95 11.62 -21.45 -8.48
N CYS A 96 10.83 -21.06 -7.47
CA CYS A 96 9.39 -20.89 -7.61
C CYS A 96 9.02 -19.83 -8.65
N MET A 97 9.87 -18.82 -8.87
CA MET A 97 9.64 -17.80 -9.90
C MET A 97 9.78 -18.37 -11.31
N PHE A 98 10.82 -19.16 -11.56
CA PHE A 98 11.06 -19.80 -12.86
C PHE A 98 9.97 -20.81 -13.20
N ARG A 99 9.60 -21.65 -12.23
CA ARG A 99 8.48 -22.59 -12.36
C ARG A 99 7.19 -21.87 -12.71
N LEU A 100 6.89 -20.75 -12.05
CA LEU A 100 5.71 -19.94 -12.34
C LEU A 100 5.74 -19.36 -13.76
N LEU A 101 6.88 -18.81 -14.18
CA LEU A 101 7.04 -18.26 -15.53
C LEU A 101 6.84 -19.35 -16.60
N ASN A 102 7.43 -20.53 -16.42
CA ASN A 102 7.23 -21.65 -17.33
C ASN A 102 5.76 -22.07 -17.44
N VAL A 103 5.04 -22.12 -16.31
CA VAL A 103 3.60 -22.43 -16.31
C VAL A 103 2.82 -21.36 -17.06
N LEU A 104 3.03 -20.07 -16.75
CA LEU A 104 2.30 -18.96 -17.36
C LEU A 104 2.50 -18.85 -18.87
N PHE A 105 3.74 -19.06 -19.33
CA PHE A 105 4.13 -18.94 -20.73
C PHE A 105 4.08 -20.28 -21.50
N SER A 106 3.65 -21.36 -20.85
CA SER A 106 3.38 -22.63 -21.54
C SER A 106 2.23 -22.50 -22.54
N GLU A 107 2.21 -23.36 -23.56
CA GLU A 107 1.13 -23.40 -24.55
C GLU A 107 -0.26 -23.53 -23.89
N ARG A 108 -0.34 -24.26 -22.76
CA ARG A 108 -1.57 -24.48 -22.00
C ARG A 108 -2.19 -23.19 -21.46
N PHE A 109 -1.36 -22.22 -21.05
CA PHE A 109 -1.83 -21.03 -20.33
C PHE A 109 -1.58 -19.72 -21.07
N PHE A 110 -0.64 -19.66 -22.01
CA PHE A 110 -0.22 -18.42 -22.66
C PHE A 110 -1.38 -17.65 -23.31
N HIS A 111 -2.23 -18.32 -24.09
CA HIS A 111 -3.36 -17.67 -24.76
C HIS A 111 -4.41 -17.16 -23.76
N ALA A 112 -4.74 -17.98 -22.75
CA ALA A 112 -5.65 -17.58 -21.68
C ALA A 112 -5.08 -16.38 -20.90
N PHE A 113 -3.78 -16.41 -20.61
CA PHE A 113 -3.06 -15.36 -19.90
C PHE A 113 -3.07 -14.02 -20.64
N LEU A 114 -2.80 -14.03 -21.96
CA LEU A 114 -2.89 -12.83 -22.80
C LEU A 114 -4.31 -12.26 -22.86
N THR A 115 -5.32 -13.14 -22.92
CA THR A 115 -6.72 -12.74 -23.02
C THR A 115 -7.27 -12.22 -21.69
N SER A 116 -6.91 -12.85 -20.58
CA SER A 116 -7.32 -12.41 -19.24
C SER A 116 -6.59 -11.14 -18.81
N GLY A 117 -5.33 -10.98 -19.24
CA GLY A 117 -4.47 -9.85 -18.88
C GLY A 117 -4.32 -9.63 -17.36
N ASP A 118 -3.51 -8.65 -16.99
CA ASP A 118 -3.40 -8.15 -15.60
C ASP A 118 -4.64 -7.32 -15.17
N GLN A 119 -5.72 -7.38 -15.96
CA GLN A 119 -6.95 -6.61 -15.81
C GLN A 119 -8.15 -7.52 -15.50
N LEU A 120 -8.03 -8.37 -14.50
CA LEU A 120 -9.24 -8.93 -13.90
C LEU A 120 -9.96 -7.79 -13.18
N SER A 121 -11.12 -7.38 -13.71
CA SER A 121 -11.96 -6.41 -13.03
C SER A 121 -12.36 -6.95 -11.65
N ARG A 122 -12.64 -6.08 -10.69
CA ARG A 122 -13.07 -6.48 -9.33
C ARG A 122 -14.23 -7.50 -9.35
N ARG A 123 -15.10 -7.44 -10.38
CA ARG A 123 -16.24 -8.35 -10.56
C ARG A 123 -15.83 -9.72 -11.11
N GLU A 124 -14.82 -9.78 -11.97
CA GLU A 124 -14.27 -11.05 -12.45
C GLU A 124 -13.49 -11.73 -11.33
N LEU A 125 -12.74 -11.01 -10.49
CA LEU A 125 -12.14 -11.56 -9.27
C LEU A 125 -13.16 -12.23 -8.34
N ASP A 126 -14.38 -11.68 -8.25
CA ASP A 126 -15.45 -12.22 -7.41
C ASP A 126 -16.28 -13.34 -8.10
N GLN A 127 -16.13 -13.56 -9.42
CA GLN A 127 -16.95 -14.53 -10.20
C GLN A 127 -16.19 -15.53 -11.07
N GLY A 128 -14.86 -15.42 -11.25
CA GLY A 128 -14.11 -16.34 -12.13
C GLY A 128 -12.60 -16.11 -12.30
N GLY A 129 -12.07 -14.93 -11.94
CA GLY A 129 -10.64 -14.63 -11.85
C GLY A 129 -9.90 -15.46 -10.80
N SER A 130 -10.65 -16.02 -9.85
CA SER A 130 -10.20 -17.09 -8.94
C SER A 130 -9.77 -18.34 -9.73
N THR A 131 -10.54 -18.76 -10.75
CA THR A 131 -10.33 -20.05 -11.44
C THR A 131 -9.08 -20.07 -12.29
N PHE A 132 -8.69 -18.98 -12.95
CA PHE A 132 -7.45 -18.93 -13.73
C PHE A 132 -6.24 -19.18 -12.83
N TRP A 133 -6.12 -18.42 -11.75
CA TRP A 133 -5.00 -18.57 -10.81
C TRP A 133 -5.07 -19.87 -10.01
N GLU A 134 -6.26 -20.44 -9.77
CA GLU A 134 -6.44 -21.78 -9.23
C GLU A 134 -5.93 -22.87 -10.19
N ASN A 135 -6.22 -22.74 -11.48
CA ASN A 135 -5.70 -23.65 -12.51
C ASN A 135 -4.17 -23.53 -12.63
N ILE A 136 -3.63 -22.32 -12.55
CA ILE A 136 -2.18 -22.08 -12.47
C ILE A 136 -1.60 -22.72 -11.21
N ALA A 137 -2.22 -22.57 -10.04
CA ALA A 137 -1.74 -23.18 -8.80
C ALA A 137 -1.73 -24.71 -8.85
N THR A 138 -2.74 -25.30 -9.51
CA THR A 138 -2.80 -26.73 -9.76
C THR A 138 -1.64 -27.16 -10.66
N ALA A 139 -1.50 -26.54 -11.84
CA ALA A 139 -0.43 -26.84 -12.80
C ALA A 139 0.98 -26.61 -12.25
N PHE A 140 1.14 -25.56 -11.44
CA PHE A 140 2.40 -25.24 -10.78
C PHE A 140 2.89 -26.39 -9.90
N SER A 141 1.96 -27.09 -9.22
CA SER A 141 2.23 -28.20 -8.31
C SER A 141 2.22 -29.58 -8.99
N GLU A 142 1.87 -29.66 -10.28
CA GLU A 142 1.95 -30.90 -11.06
C GLU A 142 3.41 -31.32 -11.24
N ASP A 143 3.70 -32.62 -11.36
CA ASP A 143 5.00 -33.09 -11.84
C ASP A 143 5.00 -33.01 -13.37
N ASN A 144 5.74 -32.04 -13.93
CA ASN A 144 5.71 -31.76 -15.36
C ASN A 144 7.06 -31.21 -15.82
N VAL A 145 7.71 -31.96 -16.72
CA VAL A 145 9.04 -31.68 -17.24
C VAL A 145 9.12 -30.37 -18.02
N GLU A 146 8.06 -29.94 -18.70
CA GLU A 146 8.02 -28.68 -19.45
C GLU A 146 8.09 -27.50 -18.49
N PHE A 147 7.38 -27.59 -17.37
CA PHE A 147 7.41 -26.57 -16.34
C PHE A 147 8.74 -26.58 -15.55
N ASP A 148 9.50 -27.67 -15.60
CA ASP A 148 10.81 -27.83 -14.93
C ASP A 148 12.01 -27.39 -15.78
N ALA A 149 11.85 -27.38 -17.10
CA ALA A 149 12.91 -27.04 -18.03
C ALA A 149 13.17 -25.52 -18.03
N LEU A 150 14.43 -25.13 -17.82
CA LEU A 150 14.83 -23.73 -17.98
C LEU A 150 15.13 -23.43 -19.45
N ILE A 151 14.73 -22.24 -19.90
CA ILE A 151 15.27 -21.64 -21.11
C ILE A 151 16.77 -21.37 -20.89
N SER A 152 17.60 -21.85 -21.81
CA SER A 152 19.06 -21.70 -21.76
C SER A 152 19.71 -22.19 -20.44
N PRO A 153 19.58 -23.49 -20.09
CA PRO A 153 20.03 -24.02 -18.80
C PRO A 153 21.55 -23.95 -18.58
N ASN A 154 22.32 -23.69 -19.64
CA ASN A 154 23.77 -23.53 -19.58
C ASN A 154 24.22 -22.09 -19.35
N ASP A 155 23.30 -21.13 -19.26
CA ASP A 155 23.61 -19.74 -18.93
C ASP A 155 24.11 -19.65 -17.47
N PRO A 156 25.28 -19.06 -17.20
CA PRO A 156 25.82 -18.92 -15.85
C PRO A 156 24.86 -18.23 -14.87
N VAL A 157 23.97 -17.36 -15.35
CA VAL A 157 22.96 -16.69 -14.52
C VAL A 157 21.99 -17.69 -13.87
N PHE A 158 21.85 -18.89 -14.43
CA PHE A 158 20.90 -19.92 -14.00
C PHE A 158 21.56 -21.17 -13.38
N GLU A 159 22.89 -21.18 -13.19
CA GLU A 159 23.65 -22.36 -12.72
C GLU A 159 23.06 -23.01 -11.46
N ASP A 160 22.51 -22.19 -10.55
CA ASP A 160 21.99 -22.62 -9.27
C ASP A 160 20.45 -22.69 -9.18
N ILE A 161 19.77 -22.58 -10.34
CA ILE A 161 18.31 -22.60 -10.46
C ILE A 161 17.83 -23.99 -10.86
N ARG A 162 16.80 -24.49 -10.17
CA ARG A 162 16.14 -25.76 -10.47
C ARG A 162 14.63 -25.61 -10.31
N ALA A 163 13.89 -25.38 -11.40
CA ALA A 163 12.45 -25.11 -11.34
C ALA A 163 11.64 -26.27 -10.70
N SER A 164 12.14 -27.51 -10.77
CA SER A 164 11.56 -28.68 -10.10
C SER A 164 11.64 -28.65 -8.57
N GLN A 165 12.57 -27.86 -8.02
CA GLN A 165 12.69 -27.67 -6.58
C GLN A 165 11.81 -26.51 -6.11
N MET A 166 10.51 -26.67 -6.34
CA MET A 166 9.45 -25.72 -5.99
C MET A 166 8.77 -26.09 -4.66
N VAL A 167 8.09 -25.10 -4.08
CA VAL A 167 7.19 -25.28 -2.94
C VAL A 167 5.80 -24.89 -3.41
N ALA A 168 4.77 -25.66 -3.05
CA ALA A 168 3.40 -25.36 -3.44
C ALA A 168 2.97 -23.97 -2.92
N HIS A 169 2.20 -23.26 -3.73
CA HIS A 169 1.75 -21.90 -3.42
C HIS A 169 0.27 -21.74 -3.74
N SER A 170 -0.41 -20.90 -2.96
CA SER A 170 -1.79 -20.54 -3.25
C SER A 170 -1.89 -19.73 -4.54
N ALA A 171 -3.05 -19.77 -5.19
CA ALA A 171 -3.39 -18.93 -6.33
C ALA A 171 -3.08 -17.43 -6.09
N ALA A 172 -3.44 -16.92 -4.91
CA ALA A 172 -3.17 -15.53 -4.51
C ALA A 172 -1.67 -15.22 -4.40
N LYS A 173 -0.87 -16.16 -3.90
CA LYS A 173 0.58 -16.03 -3.79
C LYS A 173 1.25 -16.02 -5.16
N LEU A 174 0.86 -16.92 -6.05
CA LEU A 174 1.38 -16.98 -7.42
C LEU A 174 1.06 -15.72 -8.22
N HIS A 175 -0.17 -15.20 -8.09
CA HIS A 175 -0.52 -13.92 -8.69
C HIS A 175 0.36 -12.78 -8.18
N LYS A 176 0.61 -12.72 -6.87
CA LYS A 176 1.51 -11.72 -6.29
C LYS A 176 2.95 -11.85 -6.78
N MET A 177 3.44 -13.09 -6.94
CA MET A 177 4.76 -13.36 -7.52
C MET A 177 4.86 -12.83 -8.95
N TRP A 178 3.86 -13.09 -9.79
CA TRP A 178 3.78 -12.55 -11.15
C TRP A 178 3.81 -11.01 -11.16
N ARG A 179 3.01 -10.35 -10.30
CA ARG A 179 3.00 -8.87 -10.19
C ARG A 179 4.37 -8.29 -9.83
N GLU A 180 5.16 -9.02 -9.05
CA GLU A 180 6.51 -8.59 -8.69
C GLU A 180 7.47 -8.67 -9.86
N VAL A 181 7.57 -9.82 -10.52
CA VAL A 181 8.53 -10.01 -11.63
C VAL A 181 8.17 -9.16 -12.84
N SER A 182 6.89 -9.06 -13.19
CA SER A 182 6.43 -8.20 -14.28
C SER A 182 6.69 -6.72 -14.01
N GLY A 183 6.49 -6.25 -12.77
CA GLY A 183 6.81 -4.88 -12.37
C GLY A 183 8.31 -4.59 -12.34
N ASN A 184 9.15 -5.58 -12.03
CA ASN A 184 10.61 -5.45 -12.13
C ASN A 184 11.05 -5.43 -13.59
N PHE A 185 10.50 -6.31 -14.42
CA PHE A 185 10.76 -6.37 -15.85
C PHE A 185 10.41 -5.07 -16.55
N ALA A 186 9.22 -4.51 -16.31
CA ALA A 186 8.82 -3.22 -16.89
C ALA A 186 9.78 -2.08 -16.50
N ARG A 187 10.37 -2.13 -15.30
CA ARG A 187 11.39 -1.16 -14.88
C ARG A 187 12.73 -1.38 -15.57
N ALA A 188 13.17 -2.63 -15.70
CA ALA A 188 14.39 -2.99 -16.41
C ALA A 188 14.28 -2.60 -17.89
N GLU A 189 13.16 -2.93 -18.54
CA GLU A 189 12.84 -2.60 -19.93
C GLU A 189 12.77 -1.08 -20.17
N ALA A 190 12.14 -0.34 -19.25
CA ALA A 190 12.13 1.12 -19.35
C ALA A 190 13.52 1.73 -19.13
N GLY A 191 14.39 1.07 -18.35
CA GLY A 191 15.79 1.45 -18.15
C GLY A 191 16.64 1.22 -19.39
N SER A 192 16.57 0.02 -19.98
CA SER A 192 17.36 -0.37 -21.16
C SER A 192 17.04 0.47 -22.40
N LYS A 193 15.84 1.03 -22.48
CA LYS A 193 15.39 1.89 -23.60
C LYS A 193 15.75 3.37 -23.43
N LYS A 194 16.39 3.78 -22.33
CA LYS A 194 16.80 5.19 -22.14
C LYS A 194 18.03 5.51 -22.98
N SER A 195 17.86 6.42 -23.94
CA SER A 195 18.97 6.97 -24.72
C SER A 195 20.00 7.66 -23.82
N GLY A 196 21.25 7.17 -23.82
CA GLY A 196 22.38 7.76 -23.10
C GLY A 196 23.04 6.87 -22.04
N GLU A 197 22.43 5.76 -21.63
CA GLU A 197 23.06 4.72 -20.80
C GLU A 197 23.48 3.56 -21.72
N HIS A 198 24.79 3.36 -21.93
CA HIS A 198 25.35 2.31 -22.82
C HIS A 198 25.61 1.02 -22.04
N GLY A 199 24.56 0.41 -21.49
CA GLY A 199 24.61 -0.99 -21.11
C GLY A 199 24.14 -1.81 -22.30
N ASP A 200 25.05 -2.51 -22.98
CA ASP A 200 24.68 -3.34 -24.14
C ASP A 200 23.90 -4.61 -23.74
N ASP A 201 23.98 -5.02 -22.46
CA ASP A 201 23.33 -6.22 -21.92
C ASP A 201 22.12 -5.89 -21.03
N PHE A 202 20.96 -6.47 -21.37
CA PHE A 202 19.73 -6.35 -20.59
C PHE A 202 19.90 -6.80 -19.12
N TRP A 203 20.83 -7.72 -18.85
CA TRP A 203 21.16 -8.18 -17.49
C TRP A 203 21.51 -7.04 -16.54
N GLU A 204 22.22 -6.00 -17.03
CA GLU A 204 22.62 -4.85 -16.21
C GLU A 204 21.42 -4.10 -15.62
N TYR A 205 20.30 -4.10 -16.34
CA TYR A 205 19.05 -3.45 -15.92
C TYR A 205 18.19 -4.34 -15.01
N CYS A 206 18.49 -5.64 -14.93
CA CYS A 206 17.76 -6.59 -14.09
C CYS A 206 18.08 -6.45 -12.60
N GLY A 207 19.16 -5.74 -12.23
CA GLY A 207 19.53 -5.54 -10.82
C GLY A 207 19.87 -6.85 -10.09
N GLY A 208 20.53 -7.77 -10.80
CA GLY A 208 20.88 -9.10 -10.29
C GLY A 208 19.70 -10.08 -10.16
N ARG A 209 18.55 -9.76 -10.76
CA ARG A 209 17.34 -10.59 -10.73
C ARG A 209 17.31 -11.55 -11.91
N ALA A 210 17.80 -12.77 -11.69
CA ALA A 210 17.77 -13.85 -12.67
C ALA A 210 16.35 -14.16 -13.20
N ASP A 211 15.32 -14.02 -12.36
CA ASP A 211 13.92 -14.20 -12.76
C ASP A 211 13.40 -13.13 -13.71
N VAL A 212 13.93 -11.91 -13.64
CA VAL A 212 13.59 -10.81 -14.56
C VAL A 212 14.29 -11.00 -15.91
N PHE A 213 15.55 -11.43 -15.86
CA PHE A 213 16.31 -11.77 -17.06
C PHE A 213 15.70 -12.96 -17.79
N TYR A 214 15.26 -13.98 -17.04
CA TYR A 214 14.56 -15.14 -17.60
C TYR A 214 13.29 -14.77 -18.36
N LEU A 215 12.57 -13.73 -17.93
CA LEU A 215 11.37 -13.23 -18.62
C LEU A 215 11.70 -12.49 -19.94
N HIS A 216 12.95 -12.08 -20.13
CA HIS A 216 13.40 -11.44 -21.37
C HIS A 216 13.79 -12.44 -22.46
N GLN A 217 14.17 -13.67 -22.07
CA GLN A 217 14.59 -14.75 -22.98
C GLN A 217 13.40 -15.29 -23.78
#